data_AF-A0A3R8RL40-F1
#
_entry.id   AF-A0A3R8RL40-F1
#
_cell.length_a   1.000
_cell.length_b   1.000
_cell.length_c   1.000
_cell.angle_alpha   90.00
_cell.angle_beta   90.00
_cell.angle_gamma   90.00
#
_symmetry.space_group_name_H-M   'P 1'
#
loop_
_entity.id
_entity.type
_entity.pdbx_description
1 polymer ?
#
loop_
_entity_poly.entity_id
_entity_poly.type
_entity_poly.pdbx_seq_one_letter_code
_entity_poly.pdbx_strand_id
1 'polypeptide(L)'
;SPSDDDRDGQVLCDADLAILAAPPSGYAAYTAAVREEYGFVPTDAFREGRSAILRQLLDLPRLFRTPYGAREWEATARYNLTSELEMLSL
;
A
#
# COMPACT_ATOMS: atom_id res chain seq x y z
N SER A 1 9.02 -18.36 16.26
CA SER A 1 8.97 -17.01 15.66
C SER A 1 9.49 -17.15 14.25
N PRO A 2 8.78 -16.74 13.19
CA PRO A 2 9.35 -16.80 11.85
C PRO A 2 10.49 -15.77 11.77
N SER A 3 11.67 -16.28 11.48
CA SER A 3 12.92 -15.51 11.37
C SER A 3 12.91 -14.69 10.08
N ASP A 4 13.55 -13.52 10.08
CA ASP A 4 13.66 -12.63 8.91
C ASP A 4 14.30 -13.25 7.66
N ASP A 5 14.74 -14.51 7.70
CA ASP A 5 15.39 -15.25 6.60
C ASP A 5 14.47 -16.27 5.91
N ASP A 6 13.17 -16.24 6.22
CA ASP A 6 12.16 -17.07 5.56
C ASP A 6 11.77 -16.47 4.20
N ARG A 7 12.51 -16.84 3.13
CA ARG A 7 12.26 -16.37 1.75
C ARG A 7 10.81 -16.60 1.31
N ASP A 8 10.18 -17.69 1.73
CA ASP A 8 8.80 -17.99 1.36
C ASP A 8 7.84 -17.02 2.06
N GLY A 9 8.09 -16.71 3.34
CA GLY A 9 7.37 -15.66 4.08
C GLY A 9 7.55 -14.25 3.48
N GLN A 10 8.74 -13.93 2.95
CA GLN A 10 9.00 -12.66 2.27
C GLN A 10 8.26 -12.56 0.92
N VAL A 11 8.19 -13.65 0.16
CA VAL A 11 7.45 -13.70 -1.11
C VAL A 11 5.94 -13.60 -0.89
N LEU A 12 5.40 -14.22 0.17
CA LEU A 12 3.99 -14.04 0.56
C LEU A 12 3.70 -12.59 0.96
N CYS A 13 4.56 -11.94 1.75
CA CYS A 13 4.39 -10.52 2.08
C CYS A 13 4.47 -9.59 0.85
N ASP A 14 5.36 -9.86 -0.11
CA ASP A 14 5.46 -9.07 -1.34
C ASP A 14 4.23 -9.27 -2.25
N ALA A 15 3.68 -10.49 -2.30
CA ALA A 15 2.49 -10.79 -3.08
C ALA A 15 1.24 -10.09 -2.52
N ASP A 16 1.10 -10.04 -1.19
CA ASP A 16 0.03 -9.27 -0.53
C ASP A 16 0.16 -7.76 -0.81
N LEU A 17 1.38 -7.26 -0.94
CA LEU A 17 1.66 -5.86 -1.25
C LEU A 17 1.67 -5.55 -2.76
N ALA A 18 1.56 -6.56 -3.64
CA ALA A 18 1.62 -6.36 -5.09
C ALA A 18 0.49 -5.45 -5.61
N ILE A 19 -0.66 -5.41 -4.92
CA ILE A 19 -1.75 -4.49 -5.23
C ILE A 19 -1.32 -3.02 -5.17
N LEU A 20 -0.35 -2.68 -4.31
CA LEU A 20 0.19 -1.32 -4.22
C LEU A 20 0.85 -0.91 -5.54
N ALA A 21 1.45 -1.86 -6.26
CA ALA A 21 2.10 -1.63 -7.55
C ALA A 21 1.19 -1.91 -8.76
N ALA A 22 -0.11 -2.07 -8.55
CA ALA A 22 -1.06 -2.18 -9.65
C ALA A 22 -1.03 -0.93 -10.55
N PRO A 23 -1.43 -1.05 -11.82
CA PRO A 23 -1.64 0.13 -12.67
C PRO A 23 -2.55 1.15 -11.96
N PRO A 24 -2.37 2.47 -12.16
CA PRO A 24 -3.11 3.49 -11.40
C PRO A 24 -4.63 3.31 -11.39
N SER A 25 -5.22 2.83 -12.49
CA SER A 25 -6.65 2.52 -12.56
C SER A 25 -7.06 1.33 -11.68
N GLY A 26 -6.23 0.29 -11.62
CA GLY A 26 -6.44 -0.86 -10.73
C GLY A 26 -6.28 -0.47 -9.26
N TYR A 27 -5.28 0.37 -8.95
CA TYR A 27 -5.09 0.90 -7.61
C TYR A 27 -6.27 1.79 -7.17
N ALA A 28 -6.79 2.65 -8.06
CA ALA A 28 -7.97 3.46 -7.78
C ALA A 28 -9.23 2.62 -7.51
N ALA A 29 -9.41 1.51 -8.23
CA ALA A 29 -10.51 0.58 -7.96
C ALA A 29 -10.36 -0.10 -6.58
N TYR A 30 -9.13 -0.47 -6.22
CA TYR A 30 -8.82 -0.99 -4.89
C TYR A 30 -9.13 0.02 -3.78
N THR A 31 -8.69 1.29 -3.91
CA THR A 31 -8.97 2.31 -2.88
C THR A 31 -10.45 2.64 -2.76
N ALA A 32 -11.19 2.62 -3.88
CA ALA A 32 -12.65 2.77 -3.87
C ALA A 32 -13.33 1.62 -3.11
N ALA A 33 -12.93 0.37 -3.36
CA ALA A 33 -13.44 -0.80 -2.63
C ALA A 33 -13.15 -0.71 -1.13
N VAL A 34 -11.94 -0.27 -0.75
CA VAL A 34 -11.60 0.01 0.65
C VAL A 34 -12.51 1.09 1.24
N ARG A 35 -12.81 2.18 0.50
CA ARG A 35 -13.72 3.21 1.01
C ARG A 35 -15.13 2.67 1.22
N GLU A 36 -15.62 1.82 0.32
CA GLU A 36 -16.93 1.16 0.42
C GLU A 36 -17.02 0.21 1.62
N GLU A 37 -16.01 -0.64 1.81
CA GLU A 37 -15.93 -1.57 2.95
C GLU A 37 -16.01 -0.83 4.29
N TYR A 38 -15.31 0.31 4.39
CA TYR A 38 -15.33 1.18 5.56
C TYR A 38 -16.38 2.30 5.47
N GLY A 39 -17.43 2.13 4.67
CA GLY A 39 -18.48 3.14 4.47
C GLY A 39 -19.21 3.54 5.76
N PHE A 40 -19.19 2.67 6.77
CA PHE A 40 -19.72 2.93 8.12
C PHE A 40 -18.82 3.86 8.96
N VAL A 41 -17.55 4.05 8.58
CA VAL A 41 -16.61 4.95 9.25
C VAL A 41 -16.83 6.38 8.75
N PRO A 42 -16.97 7.37 9.66
CA PRO A 42 -17.04 8.78 9.29
C PRO A 42 -15.89 9.17 8.37
N THR A 43 -16.18 9.99 7.35
CA THR A 43 -15.21 10.36 6.31
C THR A 43 -13.91 10.92 6.87
N ASP A 44 -13.97 11.80 7.88
CA ASP A 44 -12.76 12.40 8.47
C ASP A 44 -11.91 11.36 9.21
N ALA A 45 -12.55 10.48 9.99
CA ALA A 45 -11.86 9.40 10.69
C ALA A 45 -11.23 8.40 9.72
N PHE A 46 -11.91 8.08 8.61
CA PHE A 46 -11.36 7.25 7.54
C PHE A 46 -10.15 7.92 6.89
N ARG A 47 -10.25 9.21 6.54
CA ARG A 47 -9.16 9.98 5.93
C ARG A 47 -7.94 10.03 6.83
N GLU A 48 -8.12 10.30 8.12
CA GLU A 48 -7.04 10.35 9.11
C GLU A 48 -6.36 8.98 9.25
N GLY A 49 -7.14 7.92 9.50
CA GLY A 49 -6.62 6.57 9.67
C GLY A 49 -5.92 6.04 8.42
N ARG A 50 -6.53 6.24 7.25
CA ARG A 50 -5.94 5.82 5.97
C ARG A 50 -4.65 6.59 5.68
N SER A 51 -4.65 7.90 5.87
CA SER A 51 -3.45 8.73 5.67
C SER A 51 -2.31 8.32 6.61
N ALA A 52 -2.61 7.93 7.86
CA ALA A 52 -1.61 7.43 8.80
C ALA A 52 -0.94 6.14 8.29
N ILE A 53 -1.74 5.19 7.77
CA ILE A 53 -1.22 3.95 7.18
C ILE A 53 -0.33 4.23 5.96
N LEU A 54 -0.78 5.12 5.06
CA LEU A 54 0.00 5.46 3.86
C LEU A 54 1.35 6.10 4.22
N ARG A 55 1.38 7.00 5.22
CA ARG A 55 2.63 7.60 5.72
C ARG A 55 3.57 6.54 6.30
N GLN A 56 3.05 5.62 7.12
CA GLN A 56 3.85 4.53 7.68
C GLN A 56 4.47 3.64 6.59
N LEU A 57 3.72 3.34 5.52
CA LEU A 57 4.25 2.59 4.38
C LEU A 57 5.33 3.37 3.63
N LEU A 58 5.10 4.67 3.38
CA LEU A 58 6.06 5.53 2.67
C LEU A 58 7.37 5.72 3.45
N ASP A 59 7.31 5.71 4.78
CA ASP A 59 8.49 5.80 5.67
C ASP A 59 9.34 4.53 5.68
N LEU A 60 8.84 3.41 5.16
CA LEU A 60 9.65 2.19 5.03
C LEU A 60 10.79 2.41 4.02
N PRO A 61 12.02 1.94 4.32
CA PRO A 61 13.14 2.08 3.40
C PRO A 61 12.92 1.29 2.10
N ARG A 62 12.17 0.19 2.16
CA ARG A 62 11.72 -0.62 1.02
C ARG A 62 10.33 -1.18 1.30
N LEU A 63 9.46 -1.11 0.30
CA LEU A 63 8.10 -1.69 0.37
C LEU A 63 8.13 -3.19 0.08
N PHE A 64 9.00 -3.59 -0.84
CA PHE A 64 9.16 -4.99 -1.26
C PHE A 64 10.50 -5.53 -0.78
N ARG A 65 10.49 -6.73 -0.21
CA ARG A 65 11.68 -7.37 0.37
C ARG A 65 12.52 -8.04 -0.70
N THR A 66 11.90 -8.56 -1.76
CA THR A 66 12.61 -9.22 -2.85
C THR A 66 13.28 -8.21 -3.78
N PRO A 67 14.47 -8.54 -4.35
CA PRO A 67 15.10 -7.68 -5.35
C PRO A 67 14.23 -7.42 -6.59
N TYR A 68 13.41 -8.41 -6.97
CA TYR A 68 12.48 -8.28 -8.09
C TYR A 68 11.36 -7.28 -7.78
N GLY A 69 10.67 -7.42 -6.65
CA GLY A 69 9.62 -6.47 -6.25
C GLY A 69 10.17 -5.05 -6.06
N ALA A 70 11.35 -4.92 -5.44
CA ALA A 70 11.99 -3.61 -5.27
C ALA A 70 12.29 -2.93 -6.62
N ARG A 71 12.73 -3.68 -7.63
CA ARG A 71 13.06 -3.15 -8.96
C ARG A 71 11.82 -2.84 -9.80
N GLU A 72 10.86 -3.76 -9.84
CA GLU A 72 9.76 -3.69 -10.80
C GLU A 72 8.51 -2.98 -10.23
N TRP A 73 8.32 -3.01 -8.90
CA TRP A 73 7.06 -2.62 -8.26
C TRP A 73 7.18 -1.39 -7.36
N GLU A 74 8.34 -1.14 -6.76
CA GLU A 74 8.47 -0.10 -5.73
C GLU A 74 8.16 1.32 -6.24
N ALA A 75 8.61 1.66 -7.44
CA ALA A 75 8.35 2.98 -8.02
C ALA A 75 6.84 3.22 -8.22
N THR A 76 6.14 2.23 -8.79
CA THR A 76 4.68 2.28 -9.02
C THR A 76 3.92 2.33 -7.70
N ALA A 77 4.33 1.52 -6.71
CA ALA A 77 3.73 1.52 -5.39
C ALA A 77 3.86 2.87 -4.68
N ARG A 78 5.06 3.46 -4.68
CA ARG A 78 5.28 4.78 -4.06
C ARG A 78 4.50 5.88 -4.77
N TYR A 79 4.38 5.83 -6.10
CA TYR A 79 3.54 6.75 -6.86
C TYR A 79 2.07 6.65 -6.42
N ASN A 80 1.52 5.44 -6.42
CA ASN A 80 0.13 5.18 -6.04
C ASN A 80 -0.19 5.62 -4.59
N LEU A 81 0.67 5.27 -3.63
CA LEU A 81 0.52 5.65 -2.22
C LEU A 81 0.57 7.17 -2.02
N THR A 82 1.48 7.85 -2.71
CA THR A 82 1.64 9.31 -2.63
C THR A 82 0.42 10.01 -3.22
N SER A 83 -0.04 9.57 -4.41
CA SER A 83 -1.24 10.13 -5.03
C SER A 83 -2.50 9.95 -4.18
N GLU A 84 -2.66 8.78 -3.54
CA GLU A 84 -3.77 8.58 -2.59
C GLU A 84 -3.66 9.52 -1.38
N LEU A 85 -2.48 9.66 -0.80
CA LEU A 85 -2.26 10.54 0.35
C LEU A 85 -2.57 12.01 0.02
N GLU A 86 -2.18 12.47 -1.17
CA GLU A 86 -2.52 13.81 -1.66
C GLU A 86 -4.03 13.99 -1.80
N MET A 87 -4.74 13.02 -2.39
CA MET A 87 -6.20 13.07 -2.55
C MET A 87 -6.94 13.07 -1.21
N LEU A 88 -6.43 12.38 -0.19
CA LEU A 88 -7.03 12.36 1.15
C LEU A 88 -6.78 13.64 1.96
N SER A 89 -5.80 14.44 1.55
CA SER A 89 -5.44 15.72 2.19
C SER A 89 -6.17 16.93 1.60
N LEU A 90 -7.00 16.72 0.57
CA LEU A 90 -7.89 17.72 -0.05
C LEU A 90 -9.28 17.74 0.62
#